data_AF-A0A2E6KTG3-F1
#
_entry.id   AF-A0A2E6KTG3-F1
#
_cell.length_a   1.000
_cell.length_b   1.000
_cell.length_c   1.000
_cell.angle_alpha   90.00
_cell.angle_beta   90.00
_cell.angle_gamma   90.00
#
_symmetry.space_group_name_H-M   'P 1'
#
loop_
_entity.id
_entity.type
_entity.pdbx_description
1 polymer ?
#
loop_
_entity_poly.entity_id
_entity_poly.type
_entity_poly.pdbx_seq_one_letter_code
_entity_poly.pdbx_strand_id
1 'polypeptide(L)'
;MKNILYAVTLYFLFSSNVFAEWNSKNLKEVHDGCTSTDESDYDTFGGKNKLILYCDCSTYNLSQDFTVSEVERLVYSGEMESNEKFNKIVEYCIRLVLD
;
A
#
# COMPACT_ATOMS: atom_id res chain seq x y z
N MET A 1 -47.80 13.94 14.53
CA MET A 1 -47.00 13.27 13.49
C MET A 1 -46.14 14.34 12.80
N LYS A 2 -45.15 15.02 13.39
CA LYS A 2 -43.91 14.64 14.09
C LYS A 2 -43.17 13.46 13.42
N ASN A 3 -42.09 13.83 12.70
CA ASN A 3 -40.90 13.02 12.38
C ASN A 3 -40.78 12.32 11.01
N ILE A 4 -41.13 12.97 9.90
CA ILE A 4 -40.76 12.47 8.54
C ILE A 4 -39.67 13.34 7.86
N LEU A 5 -39.22 14.41 8.51
CA LEU A 5 -38.28 15.38 7.89
C LEU A 5 -36.79 15.17 8.23
N TYR A 6 -36.42 14.11 8.97
CA TYR A 6 -35.04 13.92 9.44
C TYR A 6 -34.32 12.67 8.89
N ALA A 7 -35.00 11.81 8.12
CA ALA A 7 -34.42 10.55 7.66
C ALA A 7 -33.72 10.65 6.29
N VAL A 8 -34.05 11.65 5.46
CA VAL A 8 -33.55 11.75 4.07
C VAL A 8 -32.22 12.52 4.01
N THR A 9 -31.90 13.34 5.01
CA THR A 9 -30.69 14.18 5.03
C THR A 9 -29.45 13.48 5.62
N LEU A 10 -29.59 12.28 6.20
CA LEU A 10 -28.48 11.52 6.81
C LEU A 10 -27.86 10.45 5.90
N TYR A 11 -28.47 10.16 4.74
CA TYR A 11 -27.88 9.21 3.78
C TYR A 11 -26.82 9.81 2.85
N PHE A 12 -26.67 11.13 2.84
CA PHE A 12 -25.69 11.85 1.99
C PHE A 12 -24.39 12.23 2.71
N LEU A 13 -24.18 11.80 3.96
CA LEU A 13 -22.99 12.15 4.74
C LEU A 13 -21.92 11.03 4.81
N PHE A 14 -22.10 9.91 4.10
CA PHE A 14 -21.14 8.80 4.08
C PHE A 14 -20.42 8.57 2.74
N SER A 15 -20.58 9.45 1.75
CA SER A 15 -19.92 9.28 0.43
C SER A 15 -18.56 9.98 0.30
N SER A 16 -17.99 10.50 1.38
CA SER A 16 -16.65 11.07 1.36
C SER A 16 -15.83 10.56 2.53
N ASN A 17 -15.66 9.24 2.61
CA ASN A 17 -14.33 8.77 2.92
C ASN A 17 -13.46 9.30 1.78
N VAL A 18 -12.87 10.46 2.00
CA VAL A 18 -11.77 10.96 1.17
C VAL A 18 -10.71 9.89 1.30
N PHE A 19 -10.74 8.92 0.38
CA PHE A 19 -9.63 8.03 0.16
C PHE A 19 -8.43 8.95 0.04
N ALA A 20 -7.49 8.86 0.99
CA ALA A 20 -6.22 9.54 0.83
C ALA A 20 -5.58 8.92 -0.41
N GLU A 21 -5.82 9.58 -1.54
CA GLU A 21 -5.43 9.10 -2.86
C GLU A 21 -3.90 9.12 -2.92
N TRP A 22 -3.33 8.09 -3.53
CA TRP A 22 -1.90 8.04 -3.73
C TRP A 22 -1.46 9.24 -4.58
N ASN A 23 -0.53 10.02 -4.04
CA ASN A 23 0.11 11.09 -4.78
C ASN A 23 1.57 10.71 -5.06
N SER A 24 2.21 11.47 -5.94
CA SER A 24 3.59 11.21 -6.36
C SER A 24 4.61 11.26 -5.22
N LYS A 25 4.33 12.02 -4.15
CA LYS A 25 5.19 12.10 -2.97
C LYS A 25 5.12 10.80 -2.17
N ASN A 26 3.93 10.31 -1.85
CA ASN A 26 3.76 9.09 -1.05
C ASN A 26 4.28 7.84 -1.79
N LEU A 27 4.04 7.76 -3.10
CA LEU A 27 4.60 6.68 -3.93
C LEU A 27 6.13 6.69 -3.90
N LYS A 28 6.73 7.88 -4.02
CA LYS A 28 8.18 8.04 -3.93
C LYS A 28 8.71 7.67 -2.55
N GLU A 29 8.06 8.06 -1.47
CA GLU A 29 8.50 7.73 -0.11
C GLU A 29 8.49 6.21 0.16
N VAL A 30 7.45 5.49 -0.31
CA VAL A 30 7.40 4.03 -0.19
C VAL A 30 8.48 3.36 -1.04
N HIS A 31 8.64 3.78 -2.30
CA HIS A 31 9.67 3.25 -3.19
C HIS A 31 11.09 3.51 -2.65
N ASP A 32 11.37 4.74 -2.22
CA ASP A 32 12.66 5.13 -1.65
C ASP A 32 12.92 4.35 -0.36
N GLY A 33 11.90 4.17 0.50
CA GLY A 33 12.01 3.34 1.70
C GLY A 33 12.39 1.90 1.37
N CYS A 34 11.77 1.30 0.35
CA CYS A 34 12.08 -0.05 -0.13
C CYS A 34 13.51 -0.18 -0.69
N THR A 35 13.99 0.85 -1.38
CA THR A 35 15.32 0.84 -2.02
C THR A 35 16.44 1.37 -1.11
N SER A 36 16.10 1.94 0.06
CA SER A 36 17.05 2.53 1.01
C SER A 36 17.81 1.52 1.88
N THR A 37 17.75 0.23 1.53
CA THR A 37 18.31 -0.84 2.35
C THR A 37 19.81 -1.06 2.14
N ASP A 38 20.43 -1.65 3.17
CA ASP A 38 21.85 -2.03 3.20
C ASP A 38 22.21 -2.99 2.06
N GLU A 39 23.50 -3.05 1.70
CA GLU A 39 24.00 -3.88 0.58
C GLU A 39 23.59 -5.37 0.67
N SER A 40 23.25 -5.87 1.87
CA SER A 40 22.76 -7.23 2.11
C SER A 40 21.48 -7.59 1.35
N ASP A 41 20.64 -6.61 1.04
CA ASP A 41 19.40 -6.86 0.30
C ASP A 41 19.67 -7.06 -1.19
N TYR A 42 20.78 -6.51 -1.70
CA TYR A 42 21.19 -6.77 -3.08
C TYR A 42 21.55 -8.24 -3.28
N ASP A 43 22.18 -8.87 -2.28
CA ASP A 43 22.52 -10.29 -2.35
C ASP A 43 21.26 -11.17 -2.39
N THR A 44 20.23 -10.80 -1.63
CA THR A 44 18.94 -11.51 -1.61
C THR A 44 18.27 -11.51 -2.98
N PHE A 45 18.34 -10.39 -3.70
CA PHE A 45 17.72 -10.25 -5.02
C PHE A 45 18.66 -10.54 -6.18
N GLY A 46 19.93 -10.89 -5.95
CA GLY A 46 20.91 -11.10 -7.02
C GLY A 46 21.33 -9.82 -7.76
N GLY A 47 21.25 -8.68 -7.09
CA GLY A 47 21.78 -7.39 -7.54
C GLY A 47 20.78 -6.23 -7.44
N LYS A 48 21.33 -5.01 -7.46
CA LYS A 48 20.58 -3.74 -7.31
C LYS A 48 19.42 -3.59 -8.31
N ASN A 49 19.60 -3.98 -9.57
CA ASN A 49 18.54 -3.86 -10.58
C ASN A 49 17.32 -4.72 -10.25
N LYS A 50 17.53 -5.91 -9.69
CA LYS A 50 16.44 -6.81 -9.29
C LYS A 50 15.72 -6.29 -8.05
N LEU A 51 16.43 -5.71 -7.08
CA LEU A 51 15.80 -5.00 -5.96
C LEU A 51 14.92 -3.84 -6.44
N ILE A 52 15.41 -3.01 -7.37
CA ILE A 52 14.62 -1.90 -7.92
C ILE A 52 13.35 -2.42 -8.59
N LEU A 53 13.44 -3.47 -9.41
CA LEU A 53 12.27 -4.09 -10.04
C LEU A 53 11.26 -4.62 -9.00
N TYR A 54 11.75 -5.22 -7.91
CA TYR A 54 10.90 -5.66 -6.80
C TYR A 54 10.19 -4.47 -6.13
N CYS A 55 10.91 -3.38 -5.86
CA CYS A 55 10.36 -2.19 -5.21
C CYS A 55 9.36 -1.42 -6.11
N ASP A 56 9.62 -1.33 -7.41
CA ASP A 56 8.68 -0.80 -8.40
C ASP A 56 7.38 -1.62 -8.41
N CYS A 57 7.50 -2.95 -8.48
CA CYS A 57 6.37 -3.87 -8.44
C CYS A 57 5.56 -3.71 -7.15
N SER A 58 6.24 -3.70 -6.00
CA SER A 58 5.60 -3.66 -4.68
C SER A 58 4.88 -2.32 -4.46
N THR A 59 5.52 -1.20 -4.82
CA THR A 59 4.94 0.15 -4.70
C THR A 59 3.71 0.29 -5.59
N TYR A 60 3.79 -0.19 -6.84
CA TYR A 60 2.66 -0.16 -7.75
C TYR A 60 1.48 -0.96 -7.20
N ASN A 61 1.68 -2.23 -6.84
CA ASN A 61 0.58 -3.08 -6.37
C ASN A 61 0.02 -2.62 -5.02
N LEU A 62 0.85 -2.12 -4.10
CA LEU A 62 0.38 -1.47 -2.87
C LEU A 62 -0.59 -0.33 -3.17
N SER A 63 -0.27 0.49 -4.20
CA SER A 63 -1.12 1.61 -4.58
C SER A 63 -2.46 1.22 -5.20
N GLN A 64 -2.57 0.01 -5.74
CA GLN A 64 -3.80 -0.53 -6.31
C GLN A 64 -4.69 -1.18 -5.25
N ASP A 65 -4.10 -1.86 -4.27
CA ASP A 65 -4.82 -2.71 -3.32
C ASP A 65 -5.10 -2.06 -1.96
N PHE A 66 -4.39 -0.98 -1.65
CA PHE A 66 -4.47 -0.28 -0.36
C PHE A 66 -4.65 1.23 -0.54
N THR A 67 -5.33 1.85 0.42
CA THR A 67 -5.30 3.29 0.61
C THR A 67 -4.06 3.70 1.40
N VAL A 68 -3.61 4.95 1.29
CA VAL A 68 -2.49 5.45 2.12
C VAL A 68 -2.77 5.25 3.60
N SER A 69 -3.98 5.60 4.06
CA SER A 69 -4.37 5.45 5.47
C SER A 69 -4.42 3.99 5.95
N GLU A 70 -4.73 3.05 5.05
CA GLU A 70 -4.70 1.63 5.38
C GLU A 70 -3.26 1.13 5.55
N VAL A 71 -2.35 1.54 4.66
CA VAL A 71 -0.91 1.24 4.79
C VAL A 71 -0.35 1.84 6.08
N GLU A 72 -0.61 3.12 6.34
CA GLU A 72 -0.17 3.78 7.58
C GLU A 72 -0.68 3.02 8.82
N ARG A 73 -1.97 2.67 8.86
CA ARG A 73 -2.55 1.90 9.97
C ARG A 73 -1.85 0.55 10.15
N LEU A 74 -1.63 -0.20 9.07
CA LEU A 74 -0.97 -1.51 9.12
C LEU A 74 0.48 -1.42 9.58
N VAL A 75 1.22 -0.42 9.11
CA VAL A 75 2.60 -0.16 9.55
C VAL A 75 2.64 0.21 11.03
N TYR A 76 1.80 1.15 11.49
CA TYR A 76 1.79 1.58 12.89
C TYR A 76 1.30 0.51 13.87
N SER A 77 0.43 -0.40 13.42
CA SER A 77 -0.04 -1.53 14.22
C SER A 77 0.91 -2.73 14.20
N GLY A 78 1.90 -2.75 13.29
CA GLY A 78 2.78 -3.90 13.08
C GLY A 78 2.08 -5.09 12.40
N GLU A 79 0.93 -4.86 11.75
CA GLU A 79 0.12 -5.90 11.10
C GLU A 79 0.44 -6.09 9.61
N MET A 80 1.38 -5.31 9.06
CA MET A 80 1.67 -5.34 7.62
C MET A 80 2.10 -6.73 7.14
N GLU A 81 3.07 -7.36 7.81
CA GLU A 81 3.63 -8.67 7.44
C GLU A 81 2.67 -9.85 7.66
N SER A 82 1.64 -9.67 8.48
CA SER A 82 0.58 -10.66 8.68
C SER A 82 -0.64 -10.40 7.80
N ASN A 83 -0.67 -9.30 7.05
CA ASN A 83 -1.76 -8.97 6.15
C ASN A 83 -1.74 -9.83 4.89
N GLU A 84 -2.82 -10.58 4.65
CA GLU A 84 -2.92 -11.52 3.53
C GLU A 84 -2.77 -10.85 2.16
N LYS A 85 -3.32 -9.64 1.96
CA LYS A 85 -3.20 -8.92 0.69
C LYS A 85 -1.75 -8.48 0.45
N PHE A 86 -1.10 -7.97 1.49
CA PHE A 86 0.30 -7.57 1.39
C PHE A 86 1.19 -8.77 1.06
N ASN A 87 0.99 -9.91 1.73
CA ASN A 87 1.76 -11.12 1.47
C ASN A 87 1.59 -11.62 0.03
N LYS A 88 0.39 -11.52 -0.56
CA LYS A 88 0.17 -11.83 -1.99
C LYS A 88 0.95 -10.92 -2.93
N ILE A 89 1.06 -9.62 -2.61
CA ILE A 89 1.89 -8.67 -3.39
C ILE A 89 3.35 -9.09 -3.32
N VAL A 90 3.86 -9.36 -2.11
CA VAL A 90 5.25 -9.77 -1.89
C VAL A 90 5.56 -11.06 -2.67
N GLU A 91 4.73 -12.10 -2.54
CA GLU A 91 4.90 -13.36 -3.27
C GLU A 91 4.90 -13.16 -4.78
N TYR A 92 3.99 -12.33 -5.30
CA TYR A 92 3.90 -12.02 -6.71
C TYR A 92 5.17 -11.30 -7.22
N CYS A 93 5.60 -10.25 -6.53
CA CYS A 93 6.75 -9.44 -6.94
C CYS A 93 8.08 -10.20 -6.81
N ILE A 94 8.24 -11.04 -5.78
CA ILE A 94 9.40 -11.92 -5.64
C ILE A 94 9.47 -12.88 -6.84
N ARG A 95 8.36 -13.55 -7.18
CA ARG A 95 8.30 -14.48 -8.31
C ARG A 95 8.69 -13.79 -9.62
N LEU A 96 8.16 -12.60 -9.87
CA LEU A 96 8.44 -11.83 -11.09
C LEU A 96 9.94 -11.49 -11.26
N VAL A 97 10.65 -11.30 -10.15
CA VAL A 97 12.05 -10.84 -10.16
C VAL A 97 13.05 -12.00 -10.09
N LEU A 98 12.69 -13.11 -9.44
CA LEU A 98 13.57 -14.24 -9.21
C LEU A 98 13.39 -15.41 -10.18
N ASP A 99 12.25 -15.52 -10.86
CA ASP A 99 12.07 -16.44 -11.99
C ASP A 99 12.86 -15.99 -13.23
#